data_AF-A0A0F7IEJ9-F1
#
_entry.id   AF-A0A0F7IEJ9-F1
#
_cell.length_a   1.000
_cell.length_b   1.000
_cell.length_c   1.000
_cell.angle_alpha   90.00
_cell.angle_beta   90.00
_cell.angle_gamma   90.00
#
_symmetry.space_group_name_H-M   'P 1'
#
loop_
_entity.id
_entity.type
_entity.pdbx_description
1 polymer ?
#
loop_
_entity_poly.entity_id
_entity_poly.type
_entity_poly.pdbx_seq_one_letter_code
_entity_poly.pdbx_strand_id
1 'polypeptide(L)'
;MKAPYKREYKQSSSRGKDYIIRCDGCGRKVPRFKTFVAYRGFRLDPELERMIGRKNIHTFQQKMHYCPKCAKNMGIVQPGKLGKRRRGY
;
A
#
# COMPACT_ATOMS: atom_id res chain seq x y z
N MET A 1 -1.13 16.75 12.68
CA MET A 1 -0.89 16.12 11.36
C MET A 1 -1.95 15.05 11.14
N LYS A 2 -2.80 15.21 10.11
CA LYS A 2 -3.85 14.23 9.75
C LYS A 2 -3.17 12.93 9.30
N ALA A 3 -3.73 11.78 9.66
CA ALA A 3 -3.20 10.51 9.19
C ALA A 3 -3.14 10.50 7.66
N PRO A 4 -2.04 10.05 7.04
CA PRO A 4 -1.93 9.99 5.58
C PRO A 4 -2.95 9.01 4.96
N TYR A 5 -3.59 8.19 5.78
CA TYR A 5 -4.70 7.33 5.39
C TYR A 5 -5.73 7.21 6.53
N LYS A 6 -7.02 7.17 6.18
CA LYS A 6 -8.07 6.75 7.10
C LYS A 6 -8.09 5.22 7.08
N ARG A 7 -8.05 4.56 8.24
CA ARG A 7 -8.27 3.10 8.35
C ARG A 7 -9.73 2.77 8.06
N GLU A 8 -10.16 2.94 6.81
CA GLU A 8 -11.42 2.39 6.34
C GLU A 8 -11.10 1.06 5.69
N TYR A 9 -11.37 -0.01 6.42
CA TYR A 9 -11.39 -1.36 5.86
C TYR A 9 -12.63 -1.46 4.96
N LYS A 10 -12.53 -0.97 3.72
CA LYS A 10 -13.61 -1.07 2.74
C LYS A 10 -13.62 -2.50 2.19
N GLN A 11 -14.44 -3.33 2.81
CA GLN A 11 -14.80 -4.63 2.25
C GLN A 11 -15.51 -4.43 0.91
N SER A 12 -15.37 -5.38 -0.02
CA SER A 12 -16.19 -5.41 -1.23
C SER A 12 -17.68 -5.34 -0.85
N SER A 13 -18.48 -4.64 -1.65
CA SER A 13 -19.92 -4.47 -1.42
C SER A 13 -20.70 -5.79 -1.41
N SER A 14 -20.12 -6.86 -1.96
CA SER A 14 -20.64 -8.22 -1.83
C SER A 14 -20.47 -8.73 -0.40
N ARG A 15 -21.58 -9.09 0.24
CA ARG A 15 -21.61 -9.79 1.53
C ARG A 15 -20.88 -11.14 1.37
N GLY A 16 -19.97 -11.47 2.29
CA GLY A 16 -19.30 -12.78 2.30
C GLY A 16 -17.78 -12.71 2.54
N LYS A 17 -17.10 -13.81 2.20
CA LYS A 17 -15.65 -13.98 2.34
C LYS A 17 -14.93 -13.23 1.22
N ASP A 18 -14.14 -12.22 1.58
CA ASP A 18 -13.27 -11.51 0.62
C ASP A 18 -12.09 -12.39 0.18
N TYR A 19 -11.50 -12.05 -0.97
CA TYR A 19 -10.34 -12.72 -1.54
C TYR A 19 -9.15 -12.69 -0.57
N ILE A 20 -8.53 -13.86 -0.36
CA ILE A 20 -7.31 -13.98 0.45
C ILE A 20 -6.10 -13.81 -0.45
N ILE A 21 -5.24 -12.85 -0.12
CA ILE A 21 -3.98 -12.58 -0.81
C ILE A 21 -2.80 -12.91 0.12
N ARG A 22 -1.66 -13.31 -0.44
CA ARG A 22 -0.41 -13.45 0.31
C ARG A 22 0.31 -12.12 0.37
N CYS A 23 0.75 -11.72 1.57
CA CYS A 23 1.53 -10.50 1.73
C CYS A 23 2.91 -10.63 1.07
N ASP A 24 3.29 -9.69 0.22
CA ASP A 24 4.59 -9.71 -0.48
C ASP A 24 5.80 -9.50 0.44
N GLY A 25 5.59 -8.97 1.65
CA GLY A 25 6.67 -8.77 2.62
C GLY A 25 6.90 -9.93 3.61
N CYS A 26 5.89 -10.75 3.91
CA CYS A 26 6.01 -11.81 4.94
C CYS A 26 5.31 -13.13 4.59
N GLY A 27 4.67 -13.23 3.42
CA GLY A 27 3.96 -14.43 2.95
C GLY A 27 2.62 -14.73 3.63
N ARG A 28 2.25 -14.02 4.70
CA ARG A 28 1.00 -14.29 5.44
C ARG A 28 -0.24 -14.15 4.55
N LYS A 29 -1.18 -15.08 4.70
CA LYS A 29 -2.53 -15.02 4.08
C LYS A 29 -3.37 -13.95 4.78
N VAL A 30 -3.79 -12.92 4.05
CA VAL A 30 -4.57 -11.77 4.57
C VAL A 30 -5.71 -11.47 3.59
N PRO A 31 -6.93 -11.18 4.09
CA PRO A 31 -8.01 -10.67 3.23
C PRO A 31 -7.60 -9.39 2.50
N ARG A 32 -7.94 -9.29 1.22
CA ARG A 32 -7.56 -8.20 0.33
C ARG A 32 -7.90 -6.83 0.91
N PHE A 33 -9.12 -6.64 1.44
CA PHE A 33 -9.55 -5.38 2.05
C PHE A 33 -8.69 -4.90 3.23
N LYS A 34 -7.94 -5.80 3.87
CA LYS A 34 -7.07 -5.51 5.03
C LYS A 34 -5.62 -5.25 4.61
N THR A 35 -5.28 -5.44 3.34
CA THR A 35 -3.94 -5.17 2.81
C THR A 35 -3.77 -3.72 2.38
N PHE A 36 -2.54 -3.24 2.42
CA PHE A 36 -2.14 -1.94 1.88
C PHE A 36 -1.42 -2.15 0.56
N VAL A 37 -1.80 -1.37 -0.45
CA VAL A 37 -1.18 -1.43 -1.76
C VAL A 37 -0.01 -0.46 -1.81
N ALA A 38 1.13 -0.93 -2.29
CA ALA A 38 2.22 -0.06 -2.72
C ALA A 38 2.69 -0.46 -4.12
N TYR A 39 3.01 0.53 -4.93
CA TYR A 39 3.59 0.32 -6.25
C TYR A 39 5.11 0.36 -6.11
N ARG A 40 5.77 -0.70 -6.57
CA ARG A 40 7.23 -0.81 -6.60
C ARG A 40 7.65 -1.01 -8.04
N GLY A 41 8.57 -0.20 -8.51
CA GLY A 41 9.11 -0.30 -9.86
C GLY A 41 10.56 0.10 -9.89
N PHE A 42 11.20 -0.07 -11.04
CA PHE A 42 12.56 0.40 -11.24
C PHE A 42 12.59 1.92 -11.24
N ARG A 43 13.50 2.49 -10.45
CA ARG A 43 13.84 3.90 -10.55
C ARG A 43 15.01 3.99 -11.51
N LEU A 44 14.78 4.64 -12.65
CA LEU A 44 15.82 4.85 -13.64
C LEU A 44 16.67 6.05 -13.26
N ASP A 45 17.94 5.98 -13.65
CA ASP A 45 18.85 7.09 -13.46
C ASP A 45 18.44 8.26 -14.37
N PRO A 46 18.40 9.51 -13.88
CA PRO A 46 18.02 10.66 -14.69
C PRO A 46 18.88 10.84 -15.95
N GLU A 47 20.14 10.40 -15.92
CA GLU A 47 21.01 10.49 -17.11
C GLU A 47 20.61 9.49 -18.20
N LEU A 48 20.25 8.26 -17.82
CA LEU A 48 19.69 7.26 -18.74
C LEU A 48 18.38 7.75 -19.36
N GLU A 49 17.55 8.42 -18.56
CA GLU A 49 16.29 9.01 -19.03
C GLU A 49 16.51 10.12 -20.07
N ARG A 50 17.58 10.90 -19.92
CA ARG A 50 17.99 11.95 -20.88
C ARG A 50 18.57 11.37 -22.17
N MET A 51 19.38 10.32 -22.11
CA MET A 51 20.02 9.73 -23.30
C MET A 51 19.05 8.96 -24.19
N ILE A 52 18.18 8.13 -23.60
CA ILE A 52 17.28 7.24 -24.35
C ILE A 52 15.96 7.97 -24.72
N GLY A 53 15.58 8.95 -23.90
CA GLY A 53 14.33 9.69 -24.02
C GLY A 53 13.15 8.95 -23.42
N ARG A 54 12.32 9.67 -22.64
CA ARG A 54 11.16 9.15 -21.90
C ARG A 54 10.21 8.23 -22.69
N LYS A 55 10.02 8.51 -23.99
CA LYS A 55 9.08 7.77 -24.84
C LYS A 55 9.57 6.35 -25.18
N ASN A 56 10.87 6.11 -25.12
CA ASN A 56 11.49 4.82 -25.48
C ASN A 56 11.74 3.94 -24.24
N ILE A 57 11.30 4.39 -23.06
CA ILE A 57 11.58 3.75 -21.78
C ILE A 57 10.30 3.11 -21.25
N HIS A 58 10.27 1.78 -21.25
CA HIS A 58 9.21 1.00 -20.62
C HIS A 58 9.62 0.63 -19.19
N THR A 59 9.03 1.29 -18.20
CA THR A 59 9.26 0.93 -16.79
C THR A 59 8.26 -0.12 -16.32
N PHE A 60 8.74 -1.14 -15.62
CA PHE A 60 7.87 -2.10 -14.94
C PHE A 60 7.49 -1.55 -13.56
N GLN A 61 6.19 -1.43 -13.31
CA GLN A 61 5.64 -1.17 -11.99
C GLN A 61 4.82 -2.38 -11.53
N GLN A 62 5.21 -2.96 -10.41
CA GLN A 62 4.51 -4.05 -9.78
C GLN A 62 3.63 -3.55 -8.65
N LYS A 63 2.37 -4.00 -8.66
CA LYS A 63 1.42 -3.77 -7.58
C LYS A 63 1.65 -4.80 -6.47
N MET A 64 2.07 -4.33 -5.30
CA MET A 64 2.37 -5.16 -4.14
C MET A 64 1.34 -4.96 -3.02
N HIS A 65 1.00 -6.04 -2.33
CA HIS A 65 0.06 -6.13 -1.22
C HIS A 65 0.77 -6.42 0.11
N TYR A 66 0.68 -5.48 1.04
CA TYR A 66 1.31 -5.59 2.36
C TYR A 66 0.30 -5.76 3.49
N CYS A 67 0.61 -6.65 4.43
CA CYS A 67 -0.18 -6.79 5.65
C CYS A 67 0.02 -5.57 6.57
N PRO A 68 -0.89 -5.32 7.53
CA PRO A 68 -0.76 -4.17 8.43
C PRO A 68 0.53 -4.13 9.27
N LYS A 69 1.19 -5.28 9.51
CA LYS A 69 2.48 -5.33 10.21
C LYS A 69 3.61 -4.86 9.29
N CYS A 70 3.75 -5.46 8.11
CA CYS A 70 4.78 -5.10 7.13
C CYS A 70 4.63 -3.66 6.68
N ALA A 71 3.40 -3.21 6.42
CA ALA A 71 3.14 -1.84 5.97
C ALA A 71 3.58 -0.77 6.99
N LYS A 72 3.47 -1.07 8.29
CA LYS A 72 4.01 -0.20 9.36
C LYS A 72 5.53 -0.25 9.42
N ASN A 73 6.09 -1.47 9.42
CA ASN A 73 7.54 -1.66 9.56
C ASN A 73 8.32 -1.02 8.40
N MET A 74 7.80 -1.15 7.18
CA MET A 74 8.40 -0.58 5.97
C MET A 74 8.07 0.91 5.77
N GLY A 75 7.34 1.54 6.70
CA GLY A 75 6.96 2.95 6.59
C GLY A 75 5.97 3.29 5.47
N ILE A 76 5.41 2.29 4.79
CA ILE A 76 4.36 2.47 3.75
C ILE A 76 3.14 3.18 4.37
N VAL A 77 2.90 2.91 5.65
CA VAL A 77 1.73 3.34 6.37
C VAL A 77 2.12 3.87 7.75
N GLN A 78 1.94 5.17 7.99
CA GLN A 78 2.20 5.77 9.30
C GLN A 78 0.91 5.92 10.12
N PRO A 79 0.83 5.40 11.36
CA PRO A 79 -0.33 5.64 12.21
C PRO A 79 -0.42 7.15 12.49
N GLY A 80 -1.36 7.83 11.84
CA GLY A 80 -1.57 9.24 12.19
C GLY A 80 -2.08 9.37 13.61
N LYS A 81 -1.95 10.58 14.17
CA LYS A 81 -2.70 10.99 15.35
C LYS A 81 -4.17 10.99 14.92
N LEU A 82 -4.90 9.89 15.17
CA LEU A 82 -6.36 9.96 15.20
C LEU A 82 -6.63 11.06 16.23
N GLY A 83 -7.20 12.20 15.82
CA GLY A 83 -7.70 13.18 16.78
C GLY A 83 -8.47 12.39 17.82
N LYS A 84 -8.05 12.50 19.09
CA LYS A 84 -8.51 11.66 20.22
C LYS A 84 -9.98 11.33 19.95
N ARG A 85 -10.33 10.05 19.72
CA ARG A 85 -11.73 9.63 19.74
C ARG A 85 -12.26 10.24 21.04
N ARG A 86 -13.21 11.19 20.96
CA ARG A 86 -13.88 11.70 22.15
C ARG A 86 -14.43 10.45 22.81
N ARG A 87 -13.80 10.02 23.92
CA ARG A 87 -14.41 9.03 24.80
C ARG A 87 -15.66 9.77 25.28
N GLY A 88 -16.80 9.44 24.68
CA GLY A 88 -18.08 9.81 25.24
C GLY A 88 -18.15 9.12 26.59
N TYR A 89 -18.05 9.92 27.65
CA TYR A 89 -18.66 9.59 28.93
C TYR A 89 -20.16 9.85 28.77
#